data_AF-A0A5M3MXH3-F1
#
_entry.id   AF-A0A5M3MXH3-F1
#
_cell.length_a   1.000
_cell.length_b   1.000
_cell.length_c   1.000
_cell.angle_alpha   90.00
_cell.angle_beta   90.00
_cell.angle_gamma   90.00
#
_symmetry.space_group_name_H-M   'P 1'
#
loop_
_entity.id
_entity.type
_entity.pdbx_description
1 polymer ?
#
loop_
_entity_poly.entity_id
_entity_poly.type
_entity_poly.pdbx_seq_one_letter_code
_entity_poly.pdbx_strand_id
1 'polypeptide(L)'
;MRDAKRASGRSSQPLLPIEQAAVVKTGGQTQEEYSQNWAGAVWSKPAGTFTAVTGTFTVPTASGSGSASAWVGIDGSSCSNAILQTGVDFNADGSYDSWYEWFPAGAVDFDGLTINSGDVIKLTVTATSTTAGSAVIENTTSGQKVNQDLTSSSALCEQDAEWIVEDFEENGGLVPFANFGTVTFSDASATTSSGAVSPSGATVIDIQQNGQTLTQTTISGSDVTVKHT
;
A
#
# COMPACT_ATOMS: atom_id res chain seq x y z
N MET A 1 17.90 -17.02 -15.00
CA MET A 1 17.43 -16.08 -13.98
C MET A 1 18.04 -14.74 -14.34
N ARG A 2 17.21 -13.73 -14.62
CA ARG A 2 17.68 -12.34 -14.68
C ARG A 2 17.51 -11.83 -13.25
N ASP A 3 18.58 -11.30 -12.67
CA ASP A 3 18.59 -10.81 -11.30
C ASP A 3 17.67 -9.60 -11.21
N ALA A 4 16.63 -9.67 -10.37
CA ALA A 4 15.76 -8.55 -10.07
C ALA A 4 16.60 -7.38 -9.55
N LYS A 5 16.36 -6.17 -10.07
CA LYS A 5 17.12 -4.97 -9.70
C LYS A 5 16.47 -4.30 -8.50
N ARG A 6 17.28 -3.92 -7.50
CA ARG A 6 16.81 -3.04 -6.43
C ARG A 6 16.46 -1.68 -7.03
N ALA A 7 15.28 -1.16 -6.69
CA ALA A 7 14.93 0.23 -6.95
C ALA A 7 15.98 1.12 -6.24
N SER A 8 16.57 2.09 -6.93
CA SER A 8 17.77 2.79 -6.44
C SER A 8 17.47 3.66 -5.23
N GLY A 9 17.62 3.12 -4.02
CA GLY A 9 17.44 3.87 -2.77
C GLY A 9 15.98 4.08 -2.35
N ARG A 10 15.03 3.44 -3.04
CA ARG A 10 13.60 3.41 -2.71
C ARG A 10 13.33 2.38 -1.61
N SER A 11 12.64 2.79 -0.57
CA SER A 11 12.08 1.90 0.45
C SER A 11 10.78 2.50 0.97
N SER A 12 9.78 1.67 1.22
CA SER A 12 8.65 2.14 2.03
C SER A 12 9.07 2.26 3.49
N GLN A 13 8.33 3.06 4.24
CA GLN A 13 8.45 3.13 5.69
C GLN A 13 7.19 2.58 6.34
N PRO A 14 7.27 2.03 7.56
CA PRO A 14 6.10 1.87 8.42
C PRO A 14 5.32 3.19 8.51
N LEU A 15 4.04 3.09 8.88
CA LEU A 15 3.17 4.23 9.11
C LEU A 15 3.88 5.26 10.02
N LEU A 16 3.94 6.51 9.56
CA LEU A 16 4.44 7.64 10.35
C LEU A 16 3.26 8.44 10.92
N PRO A 17 2.66 8.02 12.04
CA PRO A 17 1.44 8.64 12.54
C PRO A 17 1.69 10.07 13.03
N ILE A 18 0.70 10.93 12.81
CA ILE A 18 0.64 12.25 13.42
C ILE A 18 -0.28 12.16 14.62
N GLU A 19 0.28 12.29 15.82
CA GLU A 19 -0.55 12.41 17.03
C GLU A 19 -1.38 13.69 16.95
N GLN A 20 -2.68 13.55 16.72
CA GLN A 20 -3.65 14.63 16.90
C GLN A 20 -4.42 14.44 18.22
N ALA A 21 -4.84 15.55 18.82
CA ALA A 21 -5.76 15.51 19.94
C ALA A 21 -7.08 14.84 19.50
N ALA A 22 -7.52 13.81 20.23
CA ALA A 22 -8.67 12.99 19.87
C ALA A 22 -9.91 13.83 19.50
N VAL A 23 -10.32 13.78 18.23
CA VAL A 23 -11.64 14.25 17.82
C VAL A 23 -12.62 13.16 18.19
N VAL A 24 -13.42 13.38 19.24
CA VAL A 24 -14.48 12.45 19.65
C VAL A 24 -15.53 12.38 18.54
N LYS A 25 -15.47 11.35 17.69
CA LYS A 25 -16.51 11.09 16.68
C LYS A 25 -17.64 10.27 17.30
N THR A 26 -18.86 10.81 17.25
CA THR A 26 -20.10 10.13 17.65
C THR A 26 -20.77 9.52 16.41
N GLY A 27 -21.10 8.22 16.46
CA GLY A 27 -22.01 7.57 15.50
C GLY A 27 -21.38 6.98 14.25
N GLY A 28 -20.93 5.71 14.32
CA GLY A 28 -20.72 4.83 13.15
C GLY A 28 -19.74 5.28 12.07
N GLN A 29 -19.01 6.37 12.28
CA GLN A 29 -18.00 6.88 11.35
C GLN A 29 -16.73 6.05 11.44
N THR A 30 -16.03 5.88 10.32
CA THR A 30 -14.64 5.39 10.29
C THR A 30 -13.77 6.24 11.21
N GLN A 31 -12.88 5.58 11.99
CA GLN A 31 -11.82 6.30 12.69
C GLN A 31 -10.92 6.91 11.63
N GLU A 32 -10.74 8.23 11.66
CA GLU A 32 -9.90 8.95 10.71
C GLU A 32 -8.65 9.40 11.46
N GLU A 33 -7.51 8.93 10.99
CA GLU A 33 -6.18 9.22 11.51
C GLU A 33 -5.36 9.93 10.42
N TYR A 34 -4.25 10.55 10.84
CA TYR A 34 -3.35 11.23 9.91
C TYR A 34 -1.95 10.68 10.03
N SER A 35 -1.24 10.66 8.92
CA SER A 35 0.16 10.25 8.88
C SER A 35 0.96 11.16 7.96
N GLN A 36 2.29 11.08 8.06
CA GLN A 36 3.16 11.84 7.17
C GLN A 36 3.29 11.20 5.78
N ASN A 37 3.07 9.90 5.65
CA ASN A 37 3.43 9.13 4.46
C ASN A 37 2.33 8.22 3.88
N TRP A 38 1.34 7.77 4.66
CA TRP A 38 0.29 6.84 4.19
C TRP A 38 -1.10 7.48 4.15
N ALA A 39 -1.84 7.19 3.09
CA ALA A 39 -3.27 7.44 2.98
C ALA A 39 -3.98 6.16 2.53
N GLY A 40 -5.12 5.82 3.11
CA GLY A 40 -5.81 4.58 2.77
C GLY A 40 -6.61 3.98 3.93
N ALA A 41 -6.79 2.66 3.87
CA ALA A 41 -7.51 1.92 4.90
C ALA A 41 -6.61 0.88 5.56
N VAL A 42 -6.66 0.81 6.89
CA VAL A 42 -5.88 -0.14 7.69
C VAL A 42 -6.78 -0.86 8.67
N TRP A 43 -6.75 -2.19 8.64
CA TRP A 43 -7.22 -3.00 9.74
C TRP A 43 -6.07 -3.30 10.70
N SER A 44 -6.29 -3.13 12.00
CA SER A 44 -5.39 -3.67 13.04
C SER A 44 -6.16 -4.62 13.95
N LYS A 45 -5.64 -5.85 14.08
CA LYS A 45 -6.23 -6.97 14.82
C LYS A 45 -5.14 -7.71 15.62
N PRO A 46 -5.49 -8.64 16.53
CA PRO A 46 -4.50 -9.44 17.23
C PRO A 46 -3.57 -10.21 16.28
N ALA A 47 -2.35 -10.54 16.73
CA ALA A 47 -1.35 -11.23 15.92
C ALA A 47 -1.84 -12.55 15.33
N GLY A 48 -1.38 -12.85 14.11
CA GLY A 48 -1.78 -14.04 13.34
C GLY A 48 -3.18 -13.94 12.72
N THR A 49 -3.73 -12.73 12.55
CA THR A 49 -5.08 -12.55 11.98
C THR A 49 -5.06 -12.59 10.46
N PHE A 50 -4.14 -11.86 9.82
CA PHE A 50 -4.16 -11.62 8.37
C PHE A 50 -3.13 -12.46 7.63
N THR A 51 -3.57 -13.21 6.62
CA THR A 51 -2.70 -14.09 5.83
C THR A 51 -2.59 -13.70 4.36
N ALA A 52 -3.49 -12.87 3.85
CA ALA A 52 -3.39 -12.34 2.50
C ALA A 52 -4.17 -11.03 2.37
N VAL A 53 -3.70 -10.13 1.51
CA VAL A 53 -4.40 -8.88 1.18
C VAL A 53 -4.41 -8.71 -0.32
N THR A 54 -5.58 -8.38 -0.87
CA THR A 54 -5.81 -8.20 -2.30
C THR A 54 -6.50 -6.86 -2.52
N GLY A 55 -6.12 -6.16 -3.58
CA GLY A 55 -6.82 -4.96 -4.07
C GLY A 55 -6.59 -4.77 -5.56
N THR A 56 -7.56 -4.18 -6.24
CA THR A 56 -7.48 -3.90 -7.68
C THR A 56 -7.70 -2.42 -7.93
N PHE A 57 -6.82 -1.76 -8.68
CA PHE A 57 -6.98 -0.35 -9.02
C PHE A 57 -6.65 -0.08 -10.49
N THR A 58 -7.15 1.04 -11.01
CA THR A 58 -6.75 1.56 -12.31
C THR A 58 -5.56 2.50 -12.12
N VAL A 59 -4.49 2.29 -12.89
CA VAL A 59 -3.26 3.07 -12.79
C VAL A 59 -3.54 4.53 -13.16
N PRO A 60 -3.27 5.50 -12.25
CA PRO A 60 -3.51 6.91 -12.52
C PRO A 60 -2.43 7.49 -13.44
N THR A 61 -2.68 8.70 -13.95
CA THR A 61 -1.61 9.54 -14.49
C THR A 61 -1.16 10.52 -13.41
N ALA A 62 0.06 10.37 -12.91
CA ALA A 62 0.64 11.32 -11.98
C ALA A 62 1.02 12.64 -12.67
N SER A 63 0.97 13.74 -11.93
CA SER A 63 1.29 15.08 -12.40
C SER A 63 1.94 15.91 -11.29
N GLY A 64 2.46 17.10 -11.65
CA GLY A 64 3.20 17.94 -10.72
C GLY A 64 4.67 17.53 -10.66
N SER A 65 5.16 17.13 -9.49
CA SER A 65 6.55 16.75 -9.26
C SER A 65 6.66 15.52 -8.37
N GLY A 66 7.72 14.74 -8.57
CA GLY A 66 8.04 13.55 -7.79
C GLY A 66 7.09 12.39 -8.09
N SER A 67 6.70 11.67 -7.05
CA SER A 67 6.10 10.34 -7.18
C SER A 67 5.07 10.07 -6.08
N ALA A 68 4.29 9.02 -6.29
CA ALA A 68 3.44 8.41 -5.27
C ALA A 68 3.30 6.93 -5.62
N SER A 69 2.94 6.10 -4.64
CA SER A 69 2.78 4.66 -4.84
C SER A 69 1.38 4.21 -4.44
N ALA A 70 0.85 3.16 -5.05
CA ALA A 70 -0.34 2.46 -4.60
C ALA A 70 -0.02 0.98 -4.37
N TRP A 71 -0.32 0.48 -3.18
CA TRP A 71 0.06 -0.86 -2.77
C TRP A 71 -0.91 -1.51 -1.79
N VAL A 72 -0.77 -2.83 -1.63
CA VAL A 72 -1.44 -3.61 -0.58
C VAL A 72 -0.40 -4.32 0.27
N GLY A 73 -0.67 -4.47 1.56
CA GLY A 73 0.32 -4.99 2.51
C GLY A 73 -0.27 -5.73 3.69
N ILE A 74 0.64 -6.39 4.42
CA ILE A 74 0.44 -6.92 5.77
C ILE A 74 1.50 -6.29 6.68
N ASP A 75 1.05 -5.80 7.84
CA ASP A 75 1.83 -5.12 8.89
C ASP A 75 2.37 -3.72 8.49
N GLY A 76 3.19 -3.11 9.35
CA GLY A 76 3.72 -1.76 9.14
C GLY A 76 2.92 -0.63 9.79
N SER A 77 1.72 -0.91 10.30
CA SER A 77 0.94 0.06 11.09
C SER A 77 1.13 -0.17 12.59
N SER A 78 0.39 -1.11 13.18
CA SER A 78 0.52 -1.47 14.59
C SER A 78 1.72 -2.41 14.83
N CYS A 79 2.15 -3.14 13.80
CA CYS A 79 3.38 -3.94 13.79
C CYS A 79 4.46 -3.31 12.91
N SER A 80 5.36 -2.51 13.49
CA SER A 80 6.42 -1.83 12.72
C SER A 80 7.67 -2.68 12.43
N ASN A 81 7.67 -3.98 12.74
CA ASN A 81 8.86 -4.84 12.63
C ASN A 81 9.16 -5.26 11.19
N ALA A 82 8.12 -5.48 10.40
CA ALA A 82 8.19 -5.96 9.03
C ALA A 82 6.94 -5.52 8.27
N ILE A 83 7.03 -5.48 6.94
CA ILE A 83 5.91 -5.24 6.04
C ILE A 83 6.09 -6.16 4.85
N LEU A 84 5.09 -6.98 4.52
CA LEU A 84 5.05 -7.72 3.25
C LEU A 84 4.10 -7.00 2.32
N GLN A 85 4.60 -6.47 1.21
CA GLN A 85 3.84 -5.55 0.36
C GLN A 85 4.26 -5.61 -1.11
N THR A 86 3.34 -5.20 -1.97
CA THR A 86 3.57 -5.08 -3.42
C THR A 86 2.70 -3.99 -4.00
N GLY A 87 3.20 -3.29 -5.01
CA GLY A 87 2.51 -2.15 -5.56
C GLY A 87 3.12 -1.60 -6.84
N VAL A 88 2.64 -0.42 -7.18
CA VAL A 88 3.06 0.35 -8.36
C VAL A 88 3.37 1.77 -7.93
N ASP A 89 4.54 2.24 -8.29
CA ASP A 89 4.90 3.65 -8.24
C ASP A 89 4.44 4.33 -9.54
N PHE A 90 3.91 5.54 -9.42
CA PHE A 90 3.55 6.40 -10.55
C PHE A 90 4.26 7.74 -10.40
N ASN A 91 5.09 8.06 -11.39
CA ASN A 91 5.99 9.20 -11.38
C ASN A 91 5.43 10.33 -12.24
N ALA A 92 5.63 11.58 -11.82
CA ALA A 92 5.11 12.75 -12.54
C ALA A 92 5.73 12.95 -13.94
N ASP A 93 6.84 12.25 -14.26
CA ASP A 93 7.42 12.20 -15.60
C ASP A 93 6.73 11.21 -16.55
N GLY A 94 5.72 10.49 -16.05
CA GLY A 94 4.91 9.53 -16.80
C GLY A 94 5.44 8.10 -16.77
N SER A 95 6.51 7.81 -16.02
CA SER A 95 6.99 6.46 -15.78
C SER A 95 6.24 5.75 -14.65
N TYR A 96 6.29 4.41 -14.67
CA TYR A 96 5.67 3.53 -13.69
C TYR A 96 6.62 2.38 -13.36
N ASP A 97 6.71 2.04 -12.09
CA ASP A 97 7.55 0.95 -11.61
C ASP A 97 6.71 -0.01 -10.75
N SER A 98 6.77 -1.30 -11.05
CA SER A 98 6.09 -2.34 -10.27
C SER A 98 7.07 -3.04 -9.36
N TRP A 99 6.73 -3.22 -8.09
CA TRP A 99 7.70 -3.66 -7.09
C TRP A 99 7.09 -4.59 -6.04
N TYR A 100 7.97 -5.31 -5.34
CA TYR A 100 7.67 -6.05 -4.12
C TYR A 100 8.67 -5.70 -3.03
N GLU A 101 8.26 -5.83 -1.78
CA GLU A 101 9.12 -5.54 -0.63
C GLU A 101 8.78 -6.42 0.57
N TRP A 102 9.83 -6.82 1.29
CA TRP A 102 9.72 -7.29 2.67
C TRP A 102 10.54 -6.35 3.55
N PHE A 103 9.91 -5.28 4.04
CA PHE A 103 10.56 -4.31 4.92
C PHE A 103 11.12 -5.03 6.16
N PRO A 104 12.34 -4.71 6.65
CA PRO A 104 13.16 -3.54 6.34
C PRO A 104 14.13 -3.70 5.16
N ALA A 105 14.04 -4.80 4.40
CA ALA A 105 14.81 -4.87 3.16
C ALA A 105 14.17 -3.93 2.14
N GLY A 106 14.98 -3.07 1.50
CA GLY A 106 14.47 -2.16 0.47
C GLY A 106 13.83 -2.90 -0.70
N ALA A 107 12.87 -2.23 -1.33
CA ALA A 107 12.06 -2.74 -2.43
C ALA A 107 12.87 -3.16 -3.66
N VAL A 108 12.27 -4.07 -4.43
CA VAL A 108 12.85 -4.64 -5.65
C VAL A 108 11.82 -4.57 -6.77
N ASP A 109 12.26 -4.12 -7.94
CA ASP A 109 11.41 -3.98 -9.10
C ASP A 109 11.18 -5.34 -9.77
N PHE A 110 9.95 -5.57 -10.21
CA PHE A 110 9.62 -6.67 -11.08
C PHE A 110 10.11 -6.40 -12.51
N ASP A 111 10.82 -7.37 -13.08
CA ASP A 111 11.04 -7.44 -14.52
C ASP A 111 9.83 -8.09 -15.23
N GLY A 112 9.56 -7.69 -16.47
CA GLY A 112 8.62 -8.41 -17.34
C GLY A 112 7.14 -8.07 -17.15
N LEU A 113 6.84 -7.04 -16.36
CA LEU A 113 5.52 -6.41 -16.32
C LEU A 113 5.59 -5.03 -16.98
N THR A 114 4.72 -4.75 -17.94
CA THR A 114 4.55 -3.40 -18.47
C THR A 114 3.31 -2.77 -17.83
N ILE A 115 3.47 -1.54 -17.36
CA ILE A 115 2.39 -0.75 -16.76
C ILE A 115 2.22 0.54 -17.56
N ASN A 116 0.97 0.86 -17.87
CA ASN A 116 0.58 2.11 -18.51
C ASN A 116 -0.56 2.76 -17.71
N SER A 117 -0.72 4.07 -17.87
CA SER A 117 -1.91 4.78 -17.40
C SER A 117 -3.18 4.11 -17.93
N GLY A 118 -4.17 3.92 -17.05
CA GLY A 118 -5.44 3.27 -17.38
C GLY A 118 -5.41 1.73 -17.35
N ASP A 119 -4.26 1.10 -17.14
CA ASP A 119 -4.21 -0.34 -16.90
C ASP A 119 -4.89 -0.70 -15.57
N VAL A 120 -5.57 -1.84 -15.51
CA VAL A 120 -6.22 -2.34 -14.31
C VAL A 120 -5.31 -3.38 -13.66
N ILE A 121 -4.75 -3.03 -12.51
CA ILE A 121 -3.75 -3.81 -11.79
C ILE A 121 -4.39 -4.44 -10.56
N LYS A 122 -4.26 -5.76 -10.45
CA LYS A 122 -4.60 -6.52 -9.27
C LYS A 122 -3.33 -6.88 -8.50
N LEU A 123 -3.29 -6.45 -7.25
CA LEU A 123 -2.22 -6.73 -6.31
C LEU A 123 -2.64 -7.82 -5.34
N THR A 124 -1.73 -8.70 -4.96
CA THR A 124 -1.95 -9.65 -3.87
C THR A 124 -0.65 -9.93 -3.14
N VAL A 125 -0.69 -9.83 -1.82
CA VAL A 125 0.33 -10.43 -0.95
C VAL A 125 -0.25 -11.59 -0.17
N THR A 126 0.57 -12.58 0.15
CA THR A 126 0.18 -13.74 0.97
C THR A 126 1.30 -14.13 1.91
N ALA A 127 1.05 -14.06 3.21
CA ALA A 127 1.93 -14.61 4.24
C ALA A 127 1.63 -16.12 4.41
N THR A 128 2.65 -16.95 4.20
CA THR A 128 2.59 -18.40 4.44
C THR A 128 3.15 -18.78 5.80
N SER A 129 3.97 -17.89 6.36
CA SER A 129 4.39 -17.84 7.76
C SER A 129 4.78 -16.40 8.09
N THR A 130 5.10 -16.14 9.35
CA THR A 130 5.61 -14.82 9.75
C THR A 130 6.92 -14.42 9.08
N THR A 131 7.62 -15.31 8.37
CA THR A 131 8.91 -15.03 7.71
C THR A 131 8.98 -15.51 6.26
N ALA A 132 7.88 -15.97 5.68
CA ALA A 132 7.80 -16.39 4.29
C ALA A 132 6.43 -16.07 3.68
N GLY A 133 6.42 -15.67 2.41
CA GLY A 133 5.21 -15.27 1.72
C GLY A 133 5.42 -15.09 0.23
N SER A 134 4.45 -14.46 -0.43
CA SER A 134 4.53 -14.13 -1.86
C SER A 134 3.90 -12.77 -2.15
N ALA A 135 4.37 -12.16 -3.23
CA ALA A 135 3.86 -10.92 -3.81
C ALA A 135 3.53 -11.16 -5.28
N VAL A 136 2.31 -10.78 -5.68
CA VAL A 136 1.78 -11.00 -7.03
C VAL A 136 1.21 -9.68 -7.55
N ILE A 137 1.60 -9.34 -8.79
CA ILE A 137 0.97 -8.27 -9.56
C ILE A 137 0.46 -8.86 -10.86
N GLU A 138 -0.82 -8.64 -11.14
CA GLU A 138 -1.47 -9.01 -12.39
C GLU A 138 -2.02 -7.75 -13.08
N ASN A 139 -1.51 -7.44 -14.27
CA ASN A 139 -2.10 -6.44 -15.14
C ASN A 139 -3.24 -7.11 -15.91
N THR A 140 -4.47 -6.95 -15.42
CA THR A 140 -5.66 -7.59 -15.98
C THR A 140 -6.07 -7.00 -17.33
N THR A 141 -5.61 -5.78 -17.67
CA THR A 141 -5.80 -5.19 -18.99
C THR A 141 -4.98 -5.91 -20.06
N SER A 142 -3.70 -6.19 -19.77
CA SER A 142 -2.79 -6.85 -20.72
C SER A 142 -2.72 -8.37 -20.58
N GLY A 143 -3.18 -8.92 -19.45
CA GLY A 143 -3.05 -10.33 -19.07
C GLY A 143 -1.64 -10.71 -18.57
N GLN A 144 -0.74 -9.74 -18.42
CA GLN A 144 0.61 -9.99 -17.88
C GLN A 144 0.55 -10.18 -16.36
N LYS A 145 1.43 -11.03 -15.84
CA LYS A 145 1.50 -11.35 -14.42
C LYS A 145 2.93 -11.62 -14.00
N VAL A 146 3.29 -11.11 -12.83
CA VAL A 146 4.56 -11.37 -12.14
C VAL A 146 4.27 -11.87 -10.73
N ASN A 147 5.16 -12.72 -10.21
CA ASN A 147 5.10 -13.27 -8.87
C ASN A 147 6.51 -13.38 -8.31
N GLN A 148 6.65 -13.11 -7.02
CA GLN A 148 7.86 -13.37 -6.28
C GLN A 148 7.52 -14.09 -4.97
N ASP A 149 8.25 -15.17 -4.68
CA ASP A 149 8.26 -15.77 -3.35
C ASP A 149 9.33 -15.08 -2.50
N LEU A 150 8.98 -14.69 -1.28
CA LEU A 150 9.81 -13.92 -0.38
C LEU A 150 10.07 -14.68 0.92
N THR A 151 11.27 -14.48 1.48
CA THR A 151 11.64 -14.91 2.83
C THR A 151 12.38 -13.77 3.52
N SER A 152 12.24 -13.66 4.83
CA SER A 152 12.88 -12.61 5.62
C SER A 152 13.36 -13.09 6.98
N SER A 153 14.37 -12.43 7.52
CA SER A 153 14.75 -12.55 8.94
C SER A 153 13.88 -11.69 9.86
N SER A 154 13.15 -10.71 9.33
CA SER A 154 12.23 -9.86 10.07
C SER A 154 10.83 -10.44 10.00
N ALA A 155 10.29 -10.80 11.17
CA ALA A 155 9.00 -11.47 11.26
C ALA A 155 7.83 -10.47 11.19
N LEU A 156 6.84 -10.81 10.38
CA LEU A 156 5.48 -10.25 10.43
C LEU A 156 4.83 -10.62 11.77
N CYS A 157 3.99 -9.72 12.27
CA CYS A 157 3.03 -10.02 13.32
C CYS A 157 1.70 -10.54 12.75
N GLU A 158 1.41 -10.29 11.46
CA GLU A 158 0.14 -10.60 10.80
C GLU A 158 -1.06 -9.91 11.50
N GLN A 159 -0.82 -8.69 11.98
CA GLN A 159 -1.77 -7.87 12.75
C GLN A 159 -2.45 -6.82 11.90
N ASP A 160 -1.77 -6.34 10.86
CA ASP A 160 -2.33 -5.32 9.97
C ASP A 160 -2.64 -5.85 8.57
N ALA A 161 -3.64 -5.26 7.93
CA ALA A 161 -3.96 -5.47 6.53
C ALA A 161 -4.41 -4.14 5.92
N GLU A 162 -3.79 -3.74 4.80
CA GLU A 162 -3.95 -2.38 4.30
C GLU A 162 -3.92 -2.21 2.77
N TRP A 163 -4.55 -1.11 2.35
CA TRP A 163 -4.63 -0.61 0.97
C TRP A 163 -4.26 0.86 0.97
N ILE A 164 -3.04 1.16 0.50
CA ILE A 164 -2.39 2.44 0.78
C ILE A 164 -1.96 3.13 -0.52
N VAL A 165 -2.17 4.44 -0.56
CA VAL A 165 -1.39 5.36 -1.37
C VAL A 165 -0.33 6.01 -0.48
N GLU A 166 0.94 5.93 -0.88
CA GLU A 166 2.06 6.36 -0.04
C GLU A 166 2.93 7.43 -0.72
N ASP A 167 3.34 8.41 0.08
CA ASP A 167 4.53 9.22 -0.15
C ASP A 167 5.73 8.44 0.40
N PHE A 168 6.45 7.74 -0.46
CA PHE A 168 7.49 6.79 -0.04
C PHE A 168 8.84 7.48 0.16
N GLU A 169 9.79 6.78 0.79
CA GLU A 169 11.14 7.32 0.93
C GLU A 169 12.04 6.94 -0.24
N GLU A 170 12.80 7.93 -0.70
CA GLU A 170 13.93 7.73 -1.59
C GLU A 170 15.12 8.54 -1.08
N ASN A 171 16.31 7.92 -1.04
CA ASN A 171 17.56 8.61 -0.68
C ASN A 171 17.53 9.28 0.72
N GLY A 172 16.74 8.73 1.66
CA GLY A 172 16.70 9.14 3.07
C GLY A 172 15.68 10.24 3.41
N GLY A 173 14.71 10.49 2.54
CA GLY A 173 13.55 11.34 2.84
C GLY A 173 12.36 11.01 1.95
N LEU A 174 11.18 11.49 2.34
CA LEU A 174 9.98 11.38 1.52
C LEU A 174 10.21 12.08 0.17
N VAL A 175 9.72 11.47 -0.90
CA VAL A 175 9.77 12.06 -2.24
C VAL A 175 8.86 13.30 -2.30
N PRO A 176 9.03 14.20 -3.28
CA PRO A 176 7.97 15.16 -3.56
C PRO A 176 6.69 14.41 -3.91
N PHE A 177 5.62 14.61 -3.15
CA PHE A 177 4.38 13.85 -3.34
C PHE A 177 3.63 14.28 -4.61
N ALA A 178 3.53 13.37 -5.58
CA ALA A 178 2.90 13.66 -6.86
C ALA A 178 1.37 13.74 -6.77
N ASN A 179 0.76 14.57 -7.62
CA ASN A 179 -0.69 14.58 -7.76
C ASN A 179 -1.13 13.44 -8.68
N PHE A 180 -1.67 12.39 -8.07
CA PHE A 180 -2.21 11.19 -8.73
C PHE A 180 -3.70 11.28 -9.05
N GLY A 181 -4.36 12.41 -8.75
CA GLY A 181 -5.80 12.59 -8.88
C GLY A 181 -6.56 11.72 -7.90
N THR A 182 -6.88 10.48 -8.28
CA THR A 182 -7.64 9.55 -7.45
C THR A 182 -7.24 8.12 -7.75
N VAL A 183 -6.96 7.35 -6.69
CA VAL A 183 -6.80 5.90 -6.72
C VAL A 183 -7.98 5.28 -6.00
N THR A 184 -8.58 4.24 -6.58
CA THR A 184 -9.60 3.43 -5.89
C THR A 184 -9.18 1.98 -5.93
N PHE A 185 -8.92 1.41 -4.76
CA PHE A 185 -8.79 -0.03 -4.59
C PHE A 185 -10.20 -0.63 -4.52
N SER A 186 -10.61 -1.24 -5.63
CA SER A 186 -11.82 -2.04 -5.77
C SER A 186 -11.57 -3.50 -5.42
N ASP A 187 -12.64 -4.24 -5.12
CA ASP A 187 -12.60 -5.65 -4.69
C ASP A 187 -11.57 -5.89 -3.57
N ALA A 188 -11.40 -4.89 -2.70
CA ALA A 188 -10.43 -4.94 -1.63
C ALA A 188 -10.86 -5.98 -0.59
N SER A 189 -9.94 -6.87 -0.24
CA SER A 189 -10.22 -8.00 0.65
C SER A 189 -8.97 -8.45 1.39
N ALA A 190 -9.09 -8.63 2.71
CA ALA A 190 -8.08 -9.24 3.55
C ALA A 190 -8.56 -10.63 4.01
N THR A 191 -7.68 -11.63 3.93
CA THR A 191 -7.99 -13.01 4.33
C THR A 191 -7.61 -13.23 5.78
N THR A 192 -8.55 -13.79 6.54
CA THR A 192 -8.34 -14.23 7.92
C THR A 192 -8.68 -15.71 8.08
N SER A 193 -8.41 -16.27 9.26
CA SER A 193 -8.81 -17.65 9.59
C SER A 193 -10.32 -17.89 9.56
N SER A 194 -11.14 -16.85 9.71
CA SER A 194 -12.61 -16.94 9.65
C SER A 194 -13.20 -16.61 8.27
N GLY A 195 -12.35 -16.26 7.31
CA GLY A 195 -12.73 -15.89 5.96
C GLY A 195 -12.23 -14.50 5.57
N ALA A 196 -12.67 -14.05 4.39
CA ALA A 196 -12.33 -12.74 3.85
C ALA A 196 -13.12 -11.62 4.54
N VAL A 197 -12.47 -10.49 4.79
CA VAL A 197 -13.07 -9.25 5.29
C VAL A 197 -12.80 -8.10 4.32
N SER A 198 -13.81 -7.25 4.11
CA SER A 198 -13.66 -6.00 3.35
C SER A 198 -13.00 -4.91 4.20
N PRO A 199 -12.55 -3.79 3.60
CA PRO A 199 -12.12 -2.61 4.33
C PRO A 199 -13.22 -1.91 5.13
N SER A 200 -14.50 -2.22 4.92
CA SER A 200 -15.61 -1.61 5.68
C SER A 200 -15.43 -1.71 7.19
N GLY A 201 -15.16 -0.57 7.84
CA GLY A 201 -14.92 -0.47 9.29
C GLY A 201 -13.45 -0.41 9.69
N ALA A 202 -12.53 -0.50 8.72
CA ALA A 202 -11.11 -0.21 8.91
C ALA A 202 -10.89 1.26 9.32
N THR A 203 -9.73 1.53 9.92
CA THR A 203 -9.28 2.91 10.15
C THR A 203 -8.94 3.54 8.81
N VAL A 204 -9.47 4.74 8.58
CA VAL A 204 -9.11 5.60 7.46
C VAL A 204 -7.91 6.43 7.86
N ILE A 205 -6.90 6.50 7.00
CA ILE A 205 -5.71 7.33 7.19
C ILE A 205 -5.60 8.30 6.02
N ASP A 206 -5.24 9.56 6.30
CA ASP A 206 -4.90 10.54 5.27
C ASP A 206 -3.50 11.14 5.50
N ILE A 207 -2.82 11.49 4.41
CA ILE A 207 -1.51 12.14 4.46
C ILE A 207 -1.72 13.61 4.86
N GLN A 208 -0.98 14.04 5.87
CA GLN A 208 -0.86 15.42 6.26
C GLN A 208 0.62 15.80 6.39
N GLN A 209 1.02 16.88 5.70
CA GLN A 209 2.38 17.39 5.74
C GLN A 209 2.36 18.90 5.88
N ASN A 210 3.25 19.46 6.70
CA ASN A 210 3.33 20.91 6.95
C ASN A 210 1.99 21.54 7.36
N GLY A 211 1.15 20.79 8.09
CA GLY A 211 -0.18 21.23 8.52
C GLY A 211 -1.25 21.24 7.42
N GLN A 212 -0.95 20.74 6.22
CA GLN A 212 -1.90 20.59 5.13
C GLN A 212 -2.23 19.11 4.91
N THR A 213 -3.52 18.80 4.91
CA THR A 213 -4.00 17.48 4.47
C THR A 213 -3.86 17.41 2.95
N LEU A 214 -3.16 16.39 2.45
CA LEU A 214 -2.83 16.20 1.03
C LEU A 214 -3.72 15.15 0.36
N THR A 215 -4.42 14.33 1.16
CA THR A 215 -5.34 13.30 0.67
C THR A 215 -6.67 13.33 1.39
N GLN A 216 -7.69 12.80 0.74
CA GLN A 216 -8.98 12.50 1.33
C GLN A 216 -9.35 11.06 1.01
N THR A 217 -9.51 10.25 2.05
CA THR A 217 -9.80 8.82 1.94
C THR A 217 -11.23 8.49 2.33
N THR A 218 -11.87 7.61 1.57
CA THR A 218 -13.22 7.12 1.85
C THR A 218 -13.30 5.61 1.64
N ILE A 219 -14.16 4.95 2.42
CA ILE A 219 -14.45 3.52 2.30
C ILE A 219 -15.92 3.34 1.96
N SER A 220 -16.21 2.58 0.91
CA SER A 220 -17.58 2.22 0.51
C SER A 220 -17.65 0.72 0.20
N GLY A 221 -18.08 -0.08 1.19
CA GLY A 221 -18.13 -1.53 1.05
C GLY A 221 -16.74 -2.14 0.90
N SER A 222 -16.44 -2.68 -0.29
CA SER A 222 -15.14 -3.24 -0.67
C SER A 222 -14.21 -2.23 -1.33
N ASP A 223 -14.59 -0.96 -1.43
CA ASP A 223 -13.81 0.04 -2.16
C ASP A 223 -13.12 1.00 -1.18
N VAL A 224 -11.83 1.24 -1.39
CA VAL A 224 -11.05 2.28 -0.71
C VAL A 224 -10.63 3.32 -1.75
N THR A 225 -11.18 4.52 -1.66
CA THR A 225 -10.85 5.63 -2.57
C THR A 225 -9.99 6.64 -1.85
N VAL A 226 -8.78 6.86 -2.36
CA VAL A 226 -7.86 7.92 -1.94
C VAL A 226 -7.81 8.98 -3.03
N LYS A 227 -8.11 10.23 -2.67
CA LYS A 227 -8.07 11.37 -3.58
C LYS A 227 -7.00 12.36 -3.14
N HIS A 228 -6.14 12.82 -4.06
CA HIS A 228 -5.24 13.94 -3.81
C HIS A 228 -6.02 15.27 -3.74
N THR A 229 -5.71 16.14 -2.78
CA THR A 229 -6.40 17.42 -2.55
C THR A 229 -5.73 18.62 -3.20
#